data_AF-A0AAE8A4U7-F1
#
_entry.id   AF-A0AAE8A4U7-F1
#
_cell.length_a   1.000
_cell.length_b   1.000
_cell.length_c   1.000
_cell.angle_alpha   90.00
_cell.angle_beta   90.00
_cell.angle_gamma   90.00
#
_symmetry.space_group_name_H-M   'P 1'
#
loop_
_entity.id
_entity.type
_entity.pdbx_description
1 polymer ?
#
loop_
_entity_poly.entity_id
_entity_poly.type
_entity_poly.pdbx_seq_one_letter_code
_entity_poly.pdbx_strand_id
1 'polypeptide(L)'
;MSAKKKKQSNSPLRVIIILVLLGLLAYKHQLFDGKLLENIPTIESNEEKPEILTSPQHGGALEIPMIQSSTGGQILKRKGYTLSYNADYKTPQWVAWELTKKETKGKEGRTNKFLPDPDVRGAKAYTGDYTKSGYDRGHMAPAADMKWNKQAMEESFYMSNICPQNPNLNRGDWNDLEEKSRQWAKKYGAVYIACGPIYDTKRPKRIGNNKVAVPHAFYKVILINDKKNPQAIGFIFPNSAGHKPLKKYIVTVDSVEKRTNIDFFPALPDEVENRIEAERVQELP
;
A
#
# COMPACT_ATOMS: atom_id res chain seq x y z
N MET A 1 54.03 8.40 51.38
CA MET A 1 55.17 8.05 50.50
C MET A 1 54.76 8.28 49.06
N SER A 2 55.53 9.08 48.31
CA SER A 2 55.15 9.71 47.03
C SER A 2 55.33 8.78 45.83
N ALA A 3 54.35 8.75 44.93
CA ALA A 3 54.38 7.98 43.68
C ALA A 3 55.18 8.71 42.59
N LYS A 4 56.27 8.10 42.12
CA LYS A 4 57.10 8.61 41.00
C LYS A 4 56.31 8.50 39.68
N LYS A 5 56.01 9.65 39.04
CA LYS A 5 55.54 9.73 37.65
C LYS A 5 56.66 9.27 36.69
N LYS A 6 56.41 8.23 35.88
CA LYS A 6 57.28 7.84 34.76
C LYS A 6 57.15 8.86 33.63
N LYS A 7 58.26 9.52 33.29
CA LYS A 7 58.40 10.44 32.15
C LYS A 7 58.45 9.60 30.86
N GLN A 8 57.47 9.78 29.98
CA GLN A 8 57.38 9.04 28.71
C GLN A 8 58.45 9.59 27.76
N SER A 9 59.44 8.76 27.42
CA SER A 9 60.49 9.09 26.45
C SER A 9 59.92 8.99 25.03
N ASN A 10 59.97 10.09 24.29
CA ASN A 10 59.60 10.10 22.87
C ASN A 10 60.75 9.47 22.07
N SER A 11 60.57 8.23 21.61
CA SER A 11 61.56 7.61 20.73
C SER A 11 61.61 8.34 19.39
N PRO A 12 62.81 8.47 18.78
CA PRO A 12 62.98 9.14 17.49
C PRO A 12 62.09 8.53 16.39
N LEU A 13 61.76 7.24 16.50
CA LEU A 13 60.85 6.54 15.60
C LEU A 13 59.42 7.10 15.63
N ARG A 14 58.90 7.51 16.79
CA ARG A 14 57.56 8.11 16.92
C ARG A 14 57.49 9.49 16.28
N VAL A 15 58.56 10.27 16.38
CA VAL A 15 58.65 11.60 15.75
C VAL A 15 58.67 11.46 14.23
N ILE A 16 59.41 10.48 13.69
CA ILE A 16 59.45 10.20 12.26
C ILE A 16 58.07 9.79 11.72
N ILE A 17 57.34 8.92 12.42
CA ILE A 17 55.98 8.51 12.01
C ILE A 17 55.02 9.70 11.97
N ILE A 18 55.08 10.59 12.96
CA ILE A 18 54.24 11.80 12.99
C ILE A 18 54.57 12.73 11.81
N LEU A 19 55.85 12.91 11.49
CA LEU A 19 56.27 13.74 10.35
C LEU A 19 55.82 13.16 9.00
N VAL A 20 55.85 11.84 8.84
CA VAL A 20 55.34 11.16 7.64
C VAL A 20 53.83 11.33 7.50
N LEU A 21 53.07 11.17 8.59
CA LEU A 21 51.62 11.34 8.58
C LEU A 21 51.21 12.79 8.28
N LEU A 22 51.92 13.76 8.85
CA LEU A 22 51.72 15.19 8.55
C LEU A 22 52.08 15.51 7.09
N GLY A 23 53.13 14.91 6.55
CA GLY A 23 53.49 15.02 5.13
C GLY A 23 52.41 14.45 4.20
N LEU A 24 51.81 13.31 4.53
CA LEU A 24 50.71 12.71 3.76
C LEU A 24 49.42 13.54 3.84
N LEU A 25 49.13 14.14 5.00
CA LEU A 25 48.01 15.06 5.19
C LEU A 25 48.21 16.36 4.40
N ALA A 26 49.42 16.92 4.42
CA ALA A 26 49.78 18.09 3.62
C ALA A 26 49.73 17.78 2.11
N TYR A 27 50.22 16.61 1.68
CA TYR A 27 50.12 16.15 0.30
C TYR A 27 48.67 15.99 -0.15
N LYS A 28 47.81 15.40 0.70
CA LYS A 28 46.37 15.29 0.44
C LYS A 28 45.70 16.66 0.37
N HIS A 29 46.07 17.59 1.25
CA HIS A 29 45.55 18.96 1.24
C HIS A 29 45.99 19.70 -0.03
N GLN A 30 47.24 19.54 -0.45
CA GLN A 30 47.76 20.15 -1.67
C GLN A 30 47.20 19.52 -2.95
N LEU A 31 46.81 18.24 -2.91
CA LEU A 31 46.01 17.58 -3.96
C LEU A 31 44.55 18.06 -3.96
N PHE A 32 44.03 18.53 -2.83
CA PHE A 32 42.67 19.05 -2.68
C PHE A 32 42.56 20.58 -2.83
N ASP A 33 43.67 21.30 -3.01
CA ASP A 33 43.69 22.72 -3.32
C ASP A 33 43.26 22.95 -4.78
N GLY A 34 41.95 22.94 -5.00
CA GLY A 34 41.24 23.96 -5.77
C GLY A 34 41.53 24.12 -7.27
N LYS A 35 42.26 23.23 -7.94
CA LYS A 35 42.53 23.32 -9.40
C LYS A 35 41.97 22.19 -10.26
N LEU A 36 41.10 21.35 -9.71
CA LEU A 36 40.36 20.30 -10.46
C LEU A 36 38.84 20.53 -10.44
N LEU A 37 38.38 21.77 -10.28
CA LEU A 37 36.94 22.10 -10.30
C LEU A 37 36.57 23.16 -11.36
N GLU A 38 37.53 23.71 -12.12
CA GLU A 38 37.24 24.75 -13.11
C GLU A 38 36.84 24.22 -14.50
N ASN A 39 36.88 22.90 -14.75
CA ASN A 39 36.56 22.32 -16.07
C ASN A 39 35.60 21.12 -16.02
N ILE A 40 34.79 20.97 -14.97
CA ILE A 40 33.70 19.98 -14.95
C ILE A 40 32.46 20.68 -15.51
N PRO A 41 31.87 20.21 -16.62
CA PRO A 41 30.62 20.79 -17.10
C PRO A 41 29.58 20.66 -15.99
N THR A 42 28.84 21.74 -15.74
CA THR A 42 27.71 21.78 -14.82
C THR A 42 26.73 20.68 -15.18
N ILE A 43 26.79 19.56 -14.45
CA ILE A 43 25.71 18.59 -14.43
C ILE A 43 24.62 19.28 -13.62
N GLU A 44 23.66 19.88 -14.31
CA GLU A 44 22.38 20.21 -13.71
C GLU A 44 21.87 18.95 -13.02
N SER A 45 21.77 18.99 -11.70
CA SER A 45 21.06 17.97 -10.95
C SER A 45 19.59 18.13 -11.31
N ASN A 46 19.18 17.50 -12.41
CA ASN A 46 17.79 17.16 -12.63
C ASN A 46 17.41 16.20 -11.51
N GLU A 47 16.81 16.74 -10.45
CA GLU A 47 15.88 15.96 -9.64
C GLU A 47 14.74 15.56 -10.57
N GLU A 48 14.95 14.49 -11.35
CA GLU A 48 13.90 13.83 -12.11
C GLU A 48 12.85 13.36 -11.09
N LYS A 49 11.77 14.13 -11.04
CA LYS A 49 10.47 13.69 -10.54
C LYS A 49 10.23 12.28 -11.09
N PRO A 50 9.89 11.29 -10.26
CA PRO A 50 9.77 9.90 -10.72
C PRO A 50 8.74 9.82 -11.84
N GLU A 51 9.20 9.63 -13.08
CA GLU A 51 8.34 9.29 -14.20
C GLU A 51 7.71 7.92 -13.95
N ILE A 52 6.38 7.94 -13.84
CA ILE A 52 5.52 6.80 -13.60
C ILE A 52 5.42 6.04 -14.93
N LEU A 53 5.69 4.73 -14.91
CA LEU A 53 5.38 3.84 -16.03
C LEU A 53 3.85 3.85 -16.21
N THR A 54 3.37 4.72 -17.09
CA THR A 54 1.95 4.81 -17.48
C THR A 54 1.88 4.67 -18.99
N SER A 55 0.97 3.84 -19.48
CA SER A 55 0.69 3.81 -20.91
C SER A 55 -0.01 5.11 -21.32
N PRO A 56 0.45 5.83 -22.36
CA PRO A 56 -0.26 6.99 -22.89
C PRO A 56 -1.64 6.63 -23.48
N GLN A 57 -1.95 5.34 -23.69
CA GLN A 57 -3.28 4.92 -24.13
C GLN A 57 -4.32 4.86 -23.00
N HIS A 58 -3.90 4.76 -21.73
CA HIS A 58 -4.85 4.61 -20.62
C HIS A 58 -4.87 5.76 -19.60
N GLY A 59 -3.89 6.69 -19.58
CA GLY A 59 -3.97 8.01 -18.91
C GLY A 59 -4.51 8.03 -17.47
N GLY A 60 -4.52 6.87 -16.80
CA GLY A 60 -5.37 6.59 -15.65
C GLY A 60 -4.55 6.35 -14.40
N ALA A 61 -5.18 6.54 -13.24
CA ALA A 61 -4.58 6.20 -11.96
C ALA A 61 -4.38 4.68 -11.90
N LEU A 62 -3.14 4.24 -11.64
CA LEU A 62 -2.69 2.84 -11.79
C LEU A 62 -3.52 1.84 -10.98
N GLU A 63 -4.06 2.26 -9.84
CA GLU A 63 -4.83 1.42 -8.94
C GLU A 63 -6.27 1.14 -9.43
N ILE A 64 -6.79 1.91 -10.39
CA ILE A 64 -8.21 1.90 -10.75
C ILE A 64 -8.52 0.68 -11.63
N PRO A 65 -9.29 -0.31 -11.14
CA PRO A 65 -9.61 -1.50 -11.91
C PRO A 65 -10.62 -1.22 -13.02
N MET A 66 -10.65 -2.07 -14.04
CA MET A 66 -11.66 -2.08 -15.08
C MET A 66 -12.68 -3.20 -14.85
N ILE A 67 -13.97 -2.87 -15.02
CA ILE A 67 -15.07 -3.83 -15.02
C ILE A 67 -15.84 -3.64 -16.32
N GLN A 68 -16.26 -4.76 -16.93
CA GLN A 68 -17.19 -4.72 -18.06
C GLN A 68 -18.49 -4.00 -17.67
N SER A 69 -18.85 -2.96 -18.43
CA SER A 69 -19.87 -1.97 -18.07
C SER A 69 -21.24 -2.52 -17.67
N SER A 70 -21.65 -3.68 -18.20
CA SER A 70 -22.93 -4.35 -17.87
C SER A 70 -23.01 -4.85 -16.42
N THR A 71 -21.88 -4.95 -15.72
CA THR A 71 -21.78 -5.42 -14.33
C THR A 71 -21.26 -4.36 -13.37
N GLY A 72 -20.99 -3.15 -13.85
CA GLY A 72 -20.40 -2.06 -13.07
C GLY A 72 -21.36 -1.48 -12.04
N GLY A 73 -20.83 -1.24 -10.84
CA GLY A 73 -21.49 -0.53 -9.75
C GLY A 73 -21.40 0.99 -9.88
N GLN A 74 -21.96 1.70 -8.90
CA GLN A 74 -21.84 3.14 -8.82
C GLN A 74 -20.40 3.53 -8.42
N ILE A 75 -19.71 4.27 -9.28
CA ILE A 75 -18.39 4.82 -8.94
C ILE A 75 -18.55 6.00 -7.96
N LEU A 76 -17.89 5.91 -6.81
CA LEU A 76 -17.81 6.96 -5.80
C LEU A 76 -16.35 7.33 -5.55
N LYS A 77 -16.03 8.62 -5.66
CA LYS A 77 -14.69 9.16 -5.40
C LYS A 77 -14.67 9.80 -4.01
N ARG A 78 -13.73 9.37 -3.19
CA ARG A 78 -13.43 9.91 -1.86
C ARG A 78 -12.06 10.58 -1.91
N LYS A 79 -11.74 11.36 -0.89
CA LYS A 79 -10.49 12.11 -0.79
C LYS A 79 -9.26 11.21 -0.85
N GLY A 80 -9.34 10.01 -0.27
CA GLY A 80 -8.23 9.07 -0.19
C GLY A 80 -8.41 7.76 -0.93
N TYR A 81 -9.57 7.51 -1.57
CA TYR A 81 -9.82 6.27 -2.30
C TYR A 81 -10.98 6.42 -3.28
N THR A 82 -11.07 5.52 -4.26
CA THR A 82 -12.23 5.37 -5.15
C THR A 82 -12.85 4.01 -4.94
N LEU A 83 -14.16 3.87 -5.09
CA LEU A 83 -14.84 2.58 -5.02
C LEU A 83 -15.90 2.41 -6.12
N SER A 84 -16.16 1.17 -6.51
CA SER A 84 -17.36 0.78 -7.26
C SER A 84 -18.38 0.13 -6.31
N TYR A 85 -19.55 0.72 -6.15
CA TYR A 85 -20.56 0.28 -5.17
C TYR A 85 -21.63 -0.61 -5.81
N ASN A 86 -21.89 -1.77 -5.21
CA ASN A 86 -22.98 -2.66 -5.61
C ASN A 86 -24.20 -2.48 -4.68
N ALA A 87 -25.29 -1.89 -5.19
CA ALA A 87 -26.50 -1.64 -4.41
C ALA A 87 -27.27 -2.92 -4.01
N ASP A 88 -27.16 -4.00 -4.80
CA ASP A 88 -27.80 -5.27 -4.48
C ASP A 88 -27.15 -5.93 -3.26
N TYR A 89 -25.81 -5.88 -3.20
CA TYR A 89 -25.02 -6.48 -2.13
C TYR A 89 -24.79 -5.53 -0.96
N LYS A 90 -24.91 -4.22 -1.21
CA LYS A 90 -24.70 -3.12 -0.26
C LYS A 90 -23.26 -3.06 0.25
N THR A 91 -22.34 -3.55 -0.56
CA THR A 91 -20.89 -3.59 -0.36
C THR A 91 -20.23 -3.10 -1.65
N PRO A 92 -18.96 -2.65 -1.62
CA PRO A 92 -18.23 -2.37 -2.84
C PRO A 92 -17.99 -3.66 -3.65
N GLN A 93 -17.85 -3.52 -4.96
CA GLN A 93 -17.21 -4.54 -5.82
C GLN A 93 -15.70 -4.47 -5.67
N TRP A 94 -15.17 -3.24 -5.67
CA TRP A 94 -13.78 -2.93 -5.39
C TRP A 94 -13.66 -1.56 -4.71
N VAL A 95 -12.59 -1.41 -3.96
CA VAL A 95 -12.08 -0.14 -3.42
C VAL A 95 -10.61 -0.05 -3.79
N ALA A 96 -10.18 1.08 -4.34
CA ALA A 96 -8.83 1.28 -4.84
C ALA A 96 -8.23 2.62 -4.40
N TRP A 97 -6.95 2.61 -4.07
CA TRP A 97 -6.19 3.81 -3.70
C TRP A 97 -4.68 3.64 -3.96
N GLU A 98 -4.01 4.75 -4.25
CA GLU A 98 -2.57 4.89 -4.07
C GLU A 98 -2.26 5.11 -2.58
N LEU A 99 -1.28 4.37 -2.05
CA LEU A 99 -0.75 4.58 -0.71
C LEU A 99 0.71 5.02 -0.81
N THR A 100 0.94 6.32 -0.63
CA THR A 100 2.29 6.88 -0.61
C THR A 100 2.96 6.76 0.76
N LYS A 101 4.29 6.83 0.78
CA LYS A 101 5.11 6.93 2.00
C LYS A 101 4.65 8.08 2.89
N LYS A 102 4.24 9.21 2.30
CA LYS A 102 3.77 10.39 3.04
C LYS A 102 2.44 10.11 3.75
N GLU A 103 1.52 9.42 3.09
CA GLU A 103 0.19 9.08 3.62
C GLU A 103 0.24 8.02 4.71
N THR A 104 1.32 7.24 4.80
CA THR A 104 1.57 6.34 5.94
C THR A 104 1.83 7.08 7.27
N LYS A 105 1.94 8.41 7.23
CA LYS A 105 2.09 9.32 8.36
C LYS A 105 0.84 10.19 8.51
N GLY A 106 0.72 10.86 9.65
CA GLY A 106 -0.43 11.71 9.94
C GLY A 106 -0.87 11.56 11.39
N LYS A 107 -1.64 12.55 11.85
CA LYS A 107 -2.06 12.71 13.26
C LYS A 107 -3.55 12.50 13.47
N GLU A 108 -4.32 12.34 12.38
CA GLU A 108 -5.76 12.19 12.50
C GLU A 108 -6.07 10.86 13.20
N GLY A 109 -6.80 10.96 14.31
CA GLY A 109 -7.28 9.80 15.05
C GLY A 109 -8.44 9.12 14.34
N ARG A 110 -8.60 7.82 14.58
CA ARG A 110 -9.78 7.08 14.12
C ARG A 110 -11.04 7.71 14.69
N THR A 111 -12.00 8.07 13.84
CA THR A 111 -13.28 8.66 14.30
C THR A 111 -14.16 7.60 14.97
N ASN A 112 -14.10 6.35 14.51
CA ASN A 112 -15.01 5.26 14.87
C ASN A 112 -16.50 5.60 14.63
N LYS A 113 -16.77 6.62 13.80
CA LYS A 113 -18.11 7.10 13.46
C LYS A 113 -18.53 6.53 12.11
N PHE A 114 -19.08 5.33 12.13
CA PHE A 114 -19.62 4.70 10.93
C PHE A 114 -20.93 5.38 10.51
N LEU A 115 -21.00 5.82 9.25
CA LEU A 115 -22.13 6.59 8.73
C LEU A 115 -22.55 6.03 7.36
N PRO A 116 -23.87 6.06 7.03
CA PRO A 116 -24.29 5.77 5.67
C PRO A 116 -23.64 6.77 4.72
N ASP A 117 -23.19 6.29 3.55
CA ASP A 117 -22.62 7.17 2.53
C ASP A 117 -23.73 8.07 1.94
N PRO A 118 -23.53 9.40 1.92
CA PRO A 118 -24.53 10.35 1.42
C PRO A 118 -24.74 10.25 -0.10
N ASP A 119 -23.72 9.83 -0.86
CA ASP A 119 -23.77 9.83 -2.33
C ASP A 119 -24.19 8.49 -2.93
N VAL A 120 -24.29 7.44 -2.11
CA VAL A 120 -24.83 6.15 -2.57
C VAL A 120 -26.27 6.33 -3.02
N ARG A 121 -26.51 5.99 -4.29
CA ARG A 121 -27.83 5.94 -4.91
C ARG A 121 -28.44 4.56 -4.68
N GLY A 122 -29.74 4.52 -4.42
CA GLY A 122 -30.46 3.27 -4.20
C GLY A 122 -30.17 2.64 -2.83
N ALA A 123 -30.17 1.31 -2.80
CA ALA A 123 -30.13 0.56 -1.54
C ALA A 123 -28.73 0.60 -0.91
N LYS A 124 -28.66 0.82 0.41
CA LYS A 124 -27.40 0.96 1.14
C LYS A 124 -27.39 0.27 2.50
N ALA A 125 -26.20 0.08 3.05
CA ALA A 125 -25.98 -0.48 4.37
C ALA A 125 -25.99 0.59 5.46
N TYR A 126 -26.50 0.22 6.64
CA TYR A 126 -26.51 1.04 7.84
C TYR A 126 -25.79 0.30 8.98
N THR A 127 -25.36 1.05 9.99
CA THR A 127 -24.67 0.47 11.16
C THR A 127 -25.51 -0.59 11.87
N GLY A 128 -26.83 -0.38 11.96
CA GLY A 128 -27.77 -1.32 12.57
C GLY A 128 -27.82 -2.70 11.88
N ASP A 129 -27.45 -2.79 10.60
CA ASP A 129 -27.42 -4.08 9.89
C ASP A 129 -26.33 -5.04 10.41
N TYR A 130 -25.29 -4.46 11.01
CA TYR A 130 -24.14 -5.20 11.56
C TYR A 130 -24.31 -5.53 13.04
N THR A 131 -25.18 -4.80 13.76
CA THR A 131 -25.40 -5.01 15.20
C THR A 131 -25.88 -6.43 15.48
N LYS A 132 -25.16 -7.14 16.36
CA LYS A 132 -25.43 -8.55 16.73
C LYS A 132 -25.42 -9.54 15.55
N SER A 133 -24.85 -9.17 14.41
CA SER A 133 -24.77 -10.05 13.23
C SER A 133 -23.70 -11.15 13.33
N GLY A 134 -22.74 -10.98 14.25
CA GLY A 134 -21.53 -11.79 14.35
C GLY A 134 -20.38 -11.36 13.44
N TYR A 135 -20.58 -10.32 12.61
CA TYR A 135 -19.56 -9.76 11.72
C TYR A 135 -19.10 -8.38 12.20
N ASP A 136 -17.81 -8.09 12.00
CA ASP A 136 -17.28 -6.75 12.14
C ASP A 136 -17.66 -5.88 10.92
N ARG A 137 -17.61 -4.57 11.13
CA ARG A 137 -17.61 -3.56 10.05
C ARG A 137 -16.19 -3.47 9.49
N GLY A 138 -15.85 -4.40 8.60
CA GLY A 138 -14.52 -4.53 8.00
C GLY A 138 -14.28 -3.47 6.94
N HIS A 139 -13.17 -2.73 7.05
CA HIS A 139 -12.81 -1.70 6.07
C HIS A 139 -12.15 -2.33 4.85
N MET A 140 -12.48 -1.83 3.65
CA MET A 140 -11.72 -2.13 2.45
C MET A 140 -10.49 -1.22 2.34
N ALA A 141 -10.71 0.10 2.28
CA ALA A 141 -9.67 1.11 2.50
C ALA A 141 -9.58 1.45 4.00
N PRO A 142 -8.49 1.10 4.69
CA PRO A 142 -8.43 1.20 6.14
C PRO A 142 -8.21 2.63 6.63
N ALA A 143 -8.84 2.98 7.75
CA ALA A 143 -8.67 4.29 8.39
C ALA A 143 -7.20 4.65 8.68
N ALA A 144 -6.34 3.65 8.96
CA ALA A 144 -4.92 3.86 9.22
C ALA A 144 -4.13 4.39 8.00
N ASP A 145 -4.64 4.15 6.79
CA ASP A 145 -4.07 4.65 5.53
C ASP A 145 -4.59 6.06 5.21
N MET A 146 -5.61 6.55 5.94
CA MET A 146 -6.28 7.84 5.71
C MET A 146 -5.94 8.91 6.74
N LYS A 147 -5.03 8.63 7.69
CA LYS A 147 -4.71 9.51 8.82
C LYS A 147 -3.96 10.80 8.46
N TRP A 148 -3.59 10.95 7.20
CA TRP A 148 -2.91 12.13 6.65
C TRP A 148 -3.87 13.30 6.38
N ASN A 149 -5.19 13.06 6.37
CA ASN A 149 -6.19 14.09 6.14
C ASN A 149 -7.51 13.79 6.86
N LYS A 150 -8.09 14.82 7.48
CA LYS A 150 -9.33 14.70 8.25
C LYS A 150 -10.51 14.19 7.43
N GLN A 151 -10.71 14.73 6.23
CA GLN A 151 -11.79 14.31 5.33
C GLN A 151 -11.59 12.85 4.89
N ALA A 152 -10.37 12.47 4.46
CA ALA A 152 -10.08 11.08 4.10
C ALA A 152 -10.35 10.12 5.27
N MET A 153 -9.97 10.50 6.49
CA MET A 153 -10.25 9.74 7.71
C MET A 153 -11.75 9.60 7.94
N GLU A 154 -12.54 10.68 7.86
CA GLU A 154 -14.00 10.64 8.03
C GLU A 154 -14.67 9.77 6.97
N GLU A 155 -14.30 9.94 5.70
CA GLU A 155 -14.85 9.19 4.57
C GLU A 155 -14.47 7.69 4.64
N SER A 156 -13.36 7.31 5.27
CA SER A 156 -13.00 5.89 5.46
C SER A 156 -14.04 5.12 6.29
N PHE A 157 -14.84 5.82 7.12
CA PHE A 157 -15.90 5.22 7.93
C PHE A 157 -17.28 5.21 7.25
N TYR A 158 -17.39 5.62 5.99
CA TYR A 158 -18.63 5.45 5.24
C TYR A 158 -18.94 3.97 4.99
N MET A 159 -20.21 3.59 5.18
CA MET A 159 -20.67 2.20 5.03
C MET A 159 -20.51 1.66 3.59
N SER A 160 -20.29 2.52 2.59
CA SER A 160 -19.93 2.13 1.23
C SER A 160 -18.53 1.51 1.11
N ASN A 161 -17.66 1.73 2.08
CA ASN A 161 -16.31 1.15 2.22
C ASN A 161 -16.28 -0.07 3.16
N ILE A 162 -17.44 -0.53 3.63
CA ILE A 162 -17.55 -1.55 4.69
C ILE A 162 -18.17 -2.84 4.17
N CYS A 163 -17.58 -3.96 4.56
CA CYS A 163 -18.10 -5.31 4.32
C CYS A 163 -18.29 -6.08 5.63
N PRO A 164 -19.24 -7.05 5.69
CA PRO A 164 -19.34 -8.00 6.80
C PRO A 164 -18.12 -8.93 6.83
N GLN A 165 -17.22 -8.71 7.78
CA GLN A 165 -15.96 -9.43 7.88
C GLN A 165 -15.90 -10.23 9.18
N ASN A 166 -15.42 -11.47 9.11
CA ASN A 166 -15.21 -12.30 10.29
C ASN A 166 -14.26 -11.58 11.26
N PRO A 167 -14.56 -11.50 12.57
CA PRO A 167 -13.72 -10.77 13.52
C PRO A 167 -12.26 -11.22 13.57
N ASN A 168 -11.97 -12.53 13.40
CA ASN A 168 -10.59 -13.03 13.39
C ASN A 168 -9.84 -12.59 12.13
N LEU A 169 -10.51 -12.61 10.98
CA LEU A 169 -9.94 -12.12 9.73
C LEU A 169 -9.67 -10.61 9.83
N ASN A 170 -10.69 -9.82 10.21
CA ASN A 170 -10.62 -8.35 10.26
C ASN A 170 -9.51 -7.84 11.20
N ARG A 171 -9.35 -8.49 12.36
CA ARG A 171 -8.40 -8.06 13.40
C ARG A 171 -7.05 -8.79 13.32
N GLY A 172 -6.94 -9.82 12.48
CA GLY A 172 -5.75 -10.63 12.27
C GLY A 172 -5.25 -10.50 10.83
N ASP A 173 -5.38 -11.56 10.04
CA ASP A 173 -4.72 -11.71 8.73
C ASP A 173 -4.96 -10.55 7.76
N TRP A 174 -6.15 -9.92 7.79
CA TRP A 174 -6.44 -8.75 6.96
C TRP A 174 -5.66 -7.50 7.41
N ASN A 175 -5.64 -7.24 8.72
CA ASN A 175 -4.87 -6.15 9.31
C ASN A 175 -3.35 -6.36 9.10
N ASP A 176 -2.86 -7.60 9.17
CA ASP A 176 -1.46 -7.92 8.89
C ASP A 176 -1.07 -7.49 7.46
N LEU A 177 -1.93 -7.73 6.48
CA LEU A 177 -1.68 -7.29 5.10
C LEU A 177 -1.79 -5.76 4.96
N GLU A 178 -2.69 -5.11 5.68
CA GLU A 178 -2.77 -3.64 5.72
C GLU A 178 -1.48 -3.03 6.30
N GLU A 179 -0.95 -3.61 7.38
CA GLU A 179 0.33 -3.19 7.96
C GLU A 179 1.49 -3.40 6.99
N LYS A 180 1.53 -4.55 6.33
CA LYS A 180 2.54 -4.87 5.32
C LYS A 180 2.47 -3.91 4.13
N SER A 181 1.27 -3.54 3.69
CA SER A 181 1.06 -2.53 2.62
C SER A 181 1.67 -1.18 3.00
N ARG A 182 1.47 -0.72 4.24
CA ARG A 182 2.11 0.50 4.76
C ARG A 182 3.64 0.37 4.84
N GLN A 183 4.17 -0.80 5.17
CA GLN A 183 5.62 -1.04 5.16
C GLN A 183 6.19 -0.95 3.74
N TRP A 184 5.49 -1.53 2.76
CA TRP A 184 5.89 -1.44 1.35
C TRP A 184 5.82 -0.03 0.81
N ALA A 185 4.75 0.73 1.10
CA ALA A 185 4.69 2.15 0.75
C ALA A 185 5.89 2.94 1.30
N LYS A 186 6.32 2.67 2.54
CA LYS A 186 7.50 3.32 3.13
C LYS A 186 8.81 2.93 2.44
N LYS A 187 8.92 1.66 2.01
CA LYS A 187 10.11 1.08 1.36
C LYS A 187 10.23 1.55 -0.09
N TYR A 188 9.16 1.46 -0.86
CA TYR A 188 9.14 1.70 -2.31
C TYR A 188 8.65 3.09 -2.71
N GLY A 189 8.23 3.92 -1.74
CA GLY A 189 7.75 5.28 -2.00
C GLY A 189 6.23 5.34 -2.18
N ALA A 190 5.65 4.40 -2.92
CA ALA A 190 4.21 4.19 -3.03
C ALA A 190 3.89 2.73 -3.35
N VAL A 191 2.65 2.32 -3.08
CA VAL A 191 2.03 1.11 -3.62
C VAL A 191 0.62 1.43 -4.09
N TYR A 192 0.14 0.71 -5.09
CA TYR A 192 -1.20 0.88 -5.66
C TYR A 192 -2.03 -0.33 -5.26
N ILE A 193 -3.18 -0.09 -4.63
CA ILE A 193 -3.95 -1.14 -3.96
C ILE A 193 -5.36 -1.16 -4.52
N ALA A 194 -5.85 -2.34 -4.88
CA ALA A 194 -7.28 -2.58 -5.07
C ALA A 194 -7.72 -3.80 -4.25
N CYS A 195 -8.88 -3.72 -3.61
CA CYS A 195 -9.38 -4.80 -2.77
C CYS A 195 -10.91 -4.86 -2.78
N GLY A 196 -11.47 -6.00 -2.37
CA GLY A 196 -12.92 -6.14 -2.37
C GLY A 196 -13.40 -7.52 -1.90
N PRO A 197 -14.72 -7.67 -1.76
CA PRO A 197 -15.34 -8.94 -1.43
C PRO A 197 -15.42 -9.90 -2.64
N ILE A 198 -15.39 -11.19 -2.38
CA ILE A 198 -15.67 -12.26 -3.34
C ILE A 198 -16.94 -13.00 -2.94
N TYR A 199 -17.82 -13.22 -3.92
CA TYR A 199 -19.07 -13.94 -3.76
C TYR A 199 -19.12 -15.16 -4.68
N ASP A 200 -18.96 -16.37 -4.12
CA ASP A 200 -18.93 -17.61 -4.90
C ASP A 200 -20.33 -18.09 -5.34
N THR A 201 -21.40 -17.40 -4.93
CA THR A 201 -22.78 -17.66 -5.35
C THR A 201 -23.57 -16.37 -5.51
N LYS A 202 -24.58 -16.40 -6.38
CA LYS A 202 -25.55 -15.30 -6.60
C LYS A 202 -26.47 -15.07 -5.40
N ARG A 203 -26.54 -16.00 -4.44
CA ARG A 203 -27.39 -15.92 -3.24
C ARG A 203 -26.55 -16.09 -1.97
N PRO A 204 -25.65 -15.14 -1.65
CA PRO A 204 -24.86 -15.21 -0.44
C PRO A 204 -25.74 -15.06 0.81
N LYS A 205 -25.19 -15.45 1.97
CA LYS A 205 -25.77 -15.10 3.27
C LYS A 205 -25.94 -13.58 3.37
N ARG A 206 -26.99 -13.12 4.06
CA ARG A 206 -27.27 -11.69 4.26
C ARG A 206 -27.53 -11.37 5.74
N ILE A 207 -27.16 -10.17 6.18
CA ILE A 207 -27.35 -9.68 7.55
C ILE A 207 -28.20 -8.42 7.59
N GLY A 208 -28.80 -8.14 8.75
CA GLY A 208 -29.54 -6.92 8.99
C GLY A 208 -30.89 -6.81 8.29
N ASN A 209 -31.57 -5.69 8.53
CA ASN A 209 -32.87 -5.39 7.93
C ASN A 209 -32.71 -5.06 6.44
N ASN A 210 -31.61 -4.41 6.06
CA ASN A 210 -31.32 -4.06 4.67
C ASN A 210 -30.67 -5.23 3.89
N LYS A 211 -30.49 -6.41 4.51
CA LYS A 211 -30.00 -7.61 3.84
C LYS A 211 -28.62 -7.41 3.17
N VAL A 212 -27.67 -6.84 3.90
CA VAL A 212 -26.27 -6.65 3.44
C VAL A 212 -25.65 -8.03 3.17
N ALA A 213 -25.03 -8.21 2.00
CA ALA A 213 -24.44 -9.48 1.61
C ALA A 213 -23.16 -9.77 2.41
N VAL A 214 -22.98 -11.03 2.81
CA VAL A 214 -21.80 -11.52 3.50
C VAL A 214 -20.87 -12.18 2.46
N PRO A 215 -19.65 -11.66 2.26
CA PRO A 215 -18.67 -12.24 1.33
C PRO A 215 -18.23 -13.64 1.76
N HIS A 216 -17.88 -14.49 0.80
CA HIS A 216 -17.26 -15.80 1.05
C HIS A 216 -15.76 -15.67 1.28
N ALA A 217 -15.14 -14.69 0.62
CA ALA A 217 -13.74 -14.35 0.74
C ALA A 217 -13.53 -12.85 0.46
N PHE A 218 -12.31 -12.38 0.65
CA PHE A 218 -11.85 -11.07 0.25
C PHE A 218 -10.59 -11.22 -0.59
N TYR A 219 -10.42 -10.34 -1.57
CA TYR A 219 -9.16 -10.20 -2.27
C TYR A 219 -8.48 -8.87 -1.94
N LYS A 220 -7.17 -8.84 -2.15
CA LYS A 220 -6.39 -7.60 -2.26
C LYS A 220 -5.30 -7.83 -3.29
N VAL A 221 -5.21 -6.94 -4.27
CA VAL A 221 -4.11 -6.88 -5.24
C VAL A 221 -3.28 -5.63 -4.95
N ILE A 222 -1.96 -5.76 -4.99
CA ILE A 222 -1.03 -4.69 -4.64
C ILE A 222 0.05 -4.63 -5.70
N LEU A 223 0.19 -3.48 -6.35
CA LEU A 223 1.25 -3.17 -7.29
C LEU A 223 2.34 -2.35 -6.61
N ILE A 224 3.56 -2.87 -6.67
CA ILE A 224 4.81 -2.16 -6.40
C ILE A 224 5.37 -1.77 -7.77
N ASN A 225 5.19 -0.51 -8.17
CA ASN A 225 5.62 0.00 -9.48
C ASN A 225 7.09 0.46 -9.46
N ASP A 226 8.00 -0.46 -9.12
CA ASP A 226 9.44 -0.20 -9.19
C ASP A 226 9.91 -0.17 -10.66
N LYS A 227 10.73 0.82 -11.04
CA LYS A 227 11.18 1.02 -12.43
C LYS A 227 11.94 -0.19 -13.00
N LYS A 228 12.68 -0.94 -12.17
CA LYS A 228 13.52 -2.05 -12.62
C LYS A 228 12.79 -3.37 -12.54
N ASN A 229 11.95 -3.54 -11.53
CA ASN A 229 11.24 -4.79 -11.28
C ASN A 229 9.84 -4.52 -10.71
N PRO A 230 8.87 -4.11 -11.56
CA PRO A 230 7.50 -3.95 -11.11
C PRO A 230 6.94 -5.31 -10.70
N GLN A 231 6.15 -5.33 -9.63
CA GLN A 231 5.57 -6.55 -9.08
C GLN A 231 4.11 -6.31 -8.72
N ALA A 232 3.23 -7.22 -9.12
CA ALA A 232 1.85 -7.27 -8.64
C ALA A 232 1.66 -8.51 -7.76
N ILE A 233 0.96 -8.37 -6.65
CA ILE A 233 0.76 -9.45 -5.67
C ILE A 233 -0.72 -9.60 -5.38
N GLY A 234 -1.28 -10.77 -5.69
CA GLY A 234 -2.64 -11.13 -5.36
C GLY A 234 -2.74 -11.87 -4.02
N PHE A 235 -3.77 -11.54 -3.25
CA PHE A 235 -4.14 -12.26 -2.03
C PHE A 235 -5.61 -12.63 -2.03
N ILE A 236 -5.94 -13.81 -1.53
CA ILE A 236 -7.32 -14.25 -1.28
C ILE A 236 -7.46 -14.79 0.14
N PHE A 237 -8.34 -14.19 0.93
CA PHE A 237 -8.62 -14.56 2.31
C PHE A 237 -10.04 -15.12 2.44
N PRO A 238 -10.24 -16.37 2.90
CA PRO A 238 -11.56 -16.86 3.28
C PRO A 238 -12.18 -15.99 4.38
N ASN A 239 -13.47 -15.65 4.28
CA ASN A 239 -14.19 -14.87 5.30
C ASN A 239 -14.60 -15.75 6.50
N SER A 240 -13.62 -16.39 7.11
CA SER A 240 -13.81 -17.35 8.21
C SER A 240 -12.86 -17.06 9.37
N ALA A 241 -13.06 -17.76 10.48
CA ALA A 241 -12.08 -17.75 11.54
C ALA A 241 -10.77 -18.44 11.09
N GLY A 242 -9.66 -18.00 11.66
CA GLY A 242 -8.33 -18.49 11.36
C GLY A 242 -7.29 -17.40 11.59
N HIS A 243 -6.03 -17.82 11.65
CA HIS A 243 -4.87 -16.94 11.59
C HIS A 243 -3.75 -17.72 10.91
N LYS A 244 -3.30 -17.26 9.75
CA LYS A 244 -2.22 -17.93 9.00
C LYS A 244 -1.24 -16.89 8.47
N PRO A 245 0.05 -17.25 8.32
CA PRO A 245 1.02 -16.37 7.69
C PRO A 245 0.57 -15.93 6.30
N LEU A 246 0.75 -14.65 5.96
CA LEU A 246 0.32 -14.03 4.69
C LEU A 246 0.70 -14.85 3.45
N LYS A 247 1.86 -15.52 3.45
CA LYS A 247 2.31 -16.38 2.34
C LYS A 247 1.34 -17.49 1.94
N LYS A 248 0.47 -17.92 2.87
CA LYS A 248 -0.56 -18.94 2.62
C LYS A 248 -1.74 -18.41 1.80
N TYR A 249 -1.88 -17.09 1.67
CA TYR A 249 -2.96 -16.44 0.94
C TYR A 249 -2.52 -15.87 -0.42
N ILE A 250 -1.22 -15.93 -0.74
CA ILE A 250 -0.68 -15.42 -2.01
C ILE A 250 -1.16 -16.27 -3.19
N VAL A 251 -1.72 -15.57 -4.18
CA VAL A 251 -2.13 -16.06 -5.50
C VAL A 251 -1.58 -15.12 -6.58
N THR A 252 -1.71 -15.51 -7.85
CA THR A 252 -1.44 -14.59 -8.98
C THR A 252 -2.55 -13.55 -9.07
N VAL A 253 -2.31 -12.41 -9.72
CA VAL A 253 -3.37 -11.44 -9.97
C VAL A 253 -4.40 -12.02 -10.95
N ASP A 254 -3.97 -12.74 -11.99
CA ASP A 254 -4.86 -13.50 -12.90
C ASP A 254 -5.85 -14.40 -12.16
N SER A 255 -5.42 -15.01 -11.04
CA SER A 255 -6.28 -15.87 -10.23
C SER A 255 -7.36 -15.08 -9.51
N VAL A 256 -7.06 -13.84 -9.12
CA VAL A 256 -8.04 -12.91 -8.56
C VAL A 256 -9.00 -12.47 -9.65
N GLU A 257 -8.49 -12.02 -10.80
CA GLU A 257 -9.29 -11.58 -11.95
C GLU A 257 -10.28 -12.65 -12.41
N LYS A 258 -9.82 -13.90 -12.54
CA LYS A 258 -10.67 -15.03 -12.92
C LYS A 258 -11.83 -15.25 -11.94
N ARG A 259 -11.64 -14.91 -10.66
CA ARG A 259 -12.66 -15.10 -9.61
C ARG A 259 -13.56 -13.89 -9.43
N THR A 260 -13.11 -12.70 -9.81
CA THR A 260 -13.85 -11.44 -9.63
C THR A 260 -14.47 -10.92 -10.93
N ASN A 261 -13.95 -11.33 -12.09
CA ASN A 261 -14.20 -10.75 -13.41
C ASN A 261 -13.91 -9.23 -13.44
N ILE A 262 -12.81 -8.84 -12.79
CA ILE A 262 -12.28 -7.47 -12.71
C ILE A 262 -10.87 -7.54 -13.28
N ASP A 263 -10.57 -6.62 -14.18
CA ASP A 263 -9.25 -6.39 -14.77
C ASP A 263 -8.49 -5.39 -13.87
N PHE A 264 -7.32 -5.78 -13.36
CA PHE A 264 -6.52 -4.98 -12.43
C PHE A 264 -5.31 -4.35 -13.12
N PHE A 265 -4.95 -3.15 -12.67
CA PHE A 265 -3.84 -2.38 -13.22
C PHE A 265 -3.85 -2.11 -14.76
N PRO A 266 -5.03 -1.90 -15.41
CA PRO A 266 -5.17 -1.73 -16.87
C PRO A 266 -4.50 -0.48 -17.45
N ALA A 267 -3.96 0.38 -16.58
CA ALA A 267 -3.20 1.56 -16.97
C ALA A 267 -1.71 1.26 -17.25
N LEU A 268 -1.23 0.06 -16.91
CA LEU A 268 0.09 -0.42 -17.28
C LEU A 268 0.14 -0.77 -18.78
N PRO A 269 1.35 -0.80 -19.40
CA PRO A 269 1.50 -1.41 -20.70
C PRO A 269 1.17 -2.91 -20.64
N ASP A 270 0.41 -3.42 -21.60
CA ASP A 270 -0.07 -4.81 -21.64
C ASP A 270 1.06 -5.84 -21.42
N GLU A 271 2.24 -5.62 -22.00
CA GLU A 271 3.38 -6.55 -21.81
C GLU A 271 3.84 -6.60 -20.34
N VAL A 272 3.83 -5.47 -19.65
CA VAL A 272 4.22 -5.38 -18.23
C VAL A 272 3.14 -6.01 -17.37
N GLU A 273 1.89 -5.62 -17.59
CA GLU A 273 0.70 -6.16 -16.90
C GLU A 273 0.64 -7.69 -17.00
N ASN A 274 0.53 -8.23 -18.22
CA ASN A 274 0.42 -9.67 -18.45
C ASN A 274 1.54 -10.47 -17.76
N ARG A 275 2.75 -9.92 -17.71
CA ARG A 275 3.88 -10.58 -17.04
C ARG A 275 3.73 -10.56 -15.52
N ILE A 276 3.49 -9.40 -14.92
CA ILE A 276 3.47 -9.27 -13.45
C ILE A 276 2.21 -9.89 -12.83
N GLU A 277 1.13 -10.02 -13.60
CA GLU A 277 -0.13 -10.58 -13.11
C GLU A 277 -0.15 -12.10 -13.11
N ALA A 278 0.54 -12.73 -14.06
CA ALA A 278 0.72 -14.18 -14.16
C ALA A 278 1.74 -14.74 -13.15
N GLU A 279 2.68 -13.92 -12.67
CA GLU A 279 3.76 -14.35 -11.78
C GLU A 279 3.30 -14.48 -10.32
N ARG A 280 3.38 -15.69 -9.76
CA ARG A 280 3.15 -15.88 -8.32
C ARG A 280 4.40 -15.53 -7.54
N VAL A 281 4.32 -14.46 -6.74
CA VAL A 281 5.37 -14.10 -5.79
C VAL A 281 5.62 -15.23 -4.78
N GLN A 282 6.87 -15.68 -4.69
CA GLN A 282 7.28 -16.78 -3.80
C GLN A 282 7.57 -16.28 -2.38
N GLU A 283 8.19 -15.11 -2.26
CA GLU A 283 8.55 -14.49 -0.99
C GLU A 283 8.11 -13.03 -0.97
N LEU A 284 7.55 -12.60 0.16
CA LEU A 284 7.05 -11.24 0.31
C LEU A 284 8.21 -10.22 0.33
N PRO A 285 8.15 -9.13 -0.45
CA PRO A 285 9.21 -8.13 -0.50
C PRO A 285 9.46 -7.34 0.79
#